data_AF-A0AAU6II85-F1
#
_entry.id   AF-A0AAU6II85-F1
#
_cell.length_a   1.000
_cell.length_b   1.000
_cell.length_c   1.000
_cell.angle_alpha   90.00
_cell.angle_beta   90.00
_cell.angle_gamma   90.00
#
_symmetry.space_group_name_H-M   'P 1'
#
loop_
_entity.id
_entity.type
_entity.pdbx_description
1 polymer ?
#
loop_
_entity_poly.entity_id
_entity_poly.type
_entity_poly.pdbx_seq_one_letter_code
_entity_poly.pdbx_strand_id
1 'polypeptide(L)'
;MGTFRRTNLFYGVGHEQVYAALEEFWRSEDHTLKREDVNDVNRDAYALHERRGDWTVLEWTRGWERDLRRRAQLHVSRAYDCPGLLVFIYDDDFWGCELFHHGTAIDQFQQETGIIGSFFGDLPCQGRPDLLLAQFPALDLDIEHARAYLTHYSIDDPAYKGIDWEDEHDPRNSPARPGDAYGRFEGGVYWDFQNFLGVDHYAPVWRRFTTLPQAPTRTDN
;
A
#
# COMPACT_ATOMS: atom_id res chain seq x y z
N MET A 1 -11.16 -12.90 -12.46
CA MET A 1 -11.31 -11.88 -11.41
C MET A 1 -9.95 -11.76 -10.79
N GLY A 2 -9.17 -10.75 -11.17
CA GLY A 2 -7.84 -10.56 -10.57
C GLY A 2 -7.91 -9.90 -9.19
N THR A 3 -6.76 -9.84 -8.53
CA THR A 3 -6.61 -9.33 -7.18
C THR A 3 -6.61 -7.80 -7.16
N PHE A 4 -7.44 -7.24 -6.28
CA PHE A 4 -7.44 -5.81 -5.97
C PHE A 4 -7.17 -5.65 -4.49
N ARG A 5 -5.97 -5.17 -4.13
CA ARG A 5 -5.58 -4.98 -2.74
C ARG A 5 -4.87 -3.67 -2.56
N ARG A 6 -5.12 -3.03 -1.43
CA ARG A 6 -4.36 -1.87 -0.94
C ARG A 6 -4.02 -2.12 0.51
N THR A 7 -2.76 -1.93 0.83
CA THR A 7 -2.19 -2.18 2.15
C THR A 7 -1.44 -0.95 2.60
N ASN A 8 -1.92 -0.36 3.67
CA ASN A 8 -1.23 0.73 4.35
C ASN A 8 -0.33 0.12 5.43
N LEU A 9 0.95 0.46 5.34
CA LEU A 9 2.00 0.06 6.27
C LEU A 9 2.39 1.31 7.06
N PHE A 10 2.20 1.28 8.37
CA PHE A 10 2.63 2.35 9.27
C PHE A 10 3.79 1.87 10.12
N TYR A 11 4.93 2.55 10.05
CA TYR A 11 6.15 2.14 10.73
C TYR A 11 6.23 2.71 12.15
N GLY A 12 6.63 1.89 13.12
CA GLY A 12 6.93 2.32 14.49
C GLY A 12 5.72 2.67 15.35
N VAL A 13 4.49 2.65 14.81
CA VAL A 13 3.24 2.97 15.53
C VAL A 13 2.40 1.73 15.79
N GLY A 14 1.66 1.72 16.89
CA GLY A 14 0.77 0.61 17.26
C GLY A 14 -0.62 0.69 16.61
N HIS A 15 -1.29 -0.45 16.48
CA HIS A 15 -2.63 -0.54 15.90
C HIS A 15 -3.69 0.27 16.67
N GLU A 16 -3.62 0.34 18.00
CA GLU A 16 -4.55 1.20 18.77
C GLU A 16 -4.39 2.69 18.44
N GLN A 17 -3.15 3.15 18.24
CA GLN A 17 -2.83 4.51 17.82
C GLN A 17 -3.38 4.76 16.42
N VAL A 18 -3.08 3.87 15.47
CA VAL A 18 -3.61 3.97 14.09
C VAL A 18 -5.13 4.03 14.10
N TYR A 19 -5.81 3.18 14.86
CA TYR A 19 -7.27 3.21 14.97
C TYR A 19 -7.80 4.53 15.54
N ALA A 20 -7.18 5.05 16.60
CA ALA A 20 -7.60 6.31 17.21
C ALA A 20 -7.47 7.50 16.25
N ALA A 21 -6.36 7.60 15.50
CA ALA A 21 -6.19 8.64 14.49
C ALA A 21 -7.17 8.48 13.31
N LEU A 22 -7.48 7.24 12.90
CA LEU A 22 -8.53 7.01 11.91
C LEU A 22 -9.90 7.46 12.43
N GLU A 23 -10.25 7.14 13.68
CA GLU A 23 -11.51 7.56 14.28
C GLU A 23 -11.63 9.09 14.36
N GLU A 24 -10.54 9.78 14.71
CA GLU A 24 -10.46 11.25 14.63
C GLU A 24 -10.70 11.77 13.21
N PHE A 25 -9.96 11.25 12.22
CA PHE A 25 -10.10 11.64 10.83
C PHE A 25 -11.54 11.45 10.33
N TRP A 26 -12.11 10.27 10.49
CA TRP A 26 -13.43 9.96 9.97
C TRP A 26 -14.52 10.79 10.64
N ARG A 27 -14.39 11.07 11.94
CA ARG A 27 -15.29 11.98 12.65
C ARG A 27 -15.21 13.41 12.11
N SER A 28 -14.03 13.89 11.72
CA SER A 28 -13.86 15.21 11.08
C SER A 28 -14.46 15.28 9.68
N GLU A 29 -14.68 14.13 9.04
CA GLU A 29 -15.34 13.98 7.75
C GLU A 29 -16.82 13.60 7.88
N ASP A 30 -17.45 13.81 9.05
CA ASP A 30 -18.84 13.45 9.35
C ASP A 30 -19.16 11.95 9.18
N HIS A 31 -18.18 11.09 9.43
CA HIS A 31 -18.32 9.64 9.44
C HIS A 31 -18.06 9.05 10.84
N THR A 32 -18.47 7.80 11.05
CA THR A 32 -18.12 7.00 12.21
C THR A 32 -17.51 5.69 11.78
N LEU A 33 -16.54 5.20 12.56
CA LEU A 33 -16.02 3.86 12.41
C LEU A 33 -16.99 2.87 13.05
N LYS A 34 -17.60 2.02 12.23
CA LYS A 34 -18.47 0.95 12.71
C LYS A 34 -17.70 -0.37 12.66
N ARG A 35 -17.62 -1.04 13.80
CA ARG A 35 -17.08 -2.40 13.87
C ARG A 35 -17.94 -3.33 13.02
N GLU A 36 -17.29 -4.07 12.15
CA GLU A 36 -17.93 -5.11 11.34
C GLU A 36 -17.54 -6.47 11.92
N ASP A 37 -18.51 -7.38 12.06
CA ASP A 37 -18.29 -8.75 12.55
C ASP A 37 -17.99 -9.74 11.40
N VAL A 38 -17.39 -9.21 10.33
CA VAL A 38 -17.61 -9.74 9.00
C VAL A 38 -16.42 -10.58 8.52
N ASN A 39 -16.68 -11.88 8.31
CA ASN A 39 -15.87 -12.78 7.48
C ASN A 39 -16.28 -12.69 5.98
N ASP A 40 -17.24 -11.83 5.61
CA ASP A 40 -17.65 -11.61 4.23
C ASP A 40 -16.66 -10.70 3.49
N VAL A 41 -15.80 -11.34 2.71
CA VAL A 41 -14.79 -10.73 1.84
C VAL A 41 -15.39 -9.83 0.73
N ASN A 42 -16.71 -9.84 0.52
CA ASN A 42 -17.36 -9.02 -0.51
C ASN A 42 -17.78 -7.63 -0.04
N ARG A 43 -17.70 -7.34 1.26
CA ARG A 43 -18.00 -6.01 1.81
C ARG A 43 -16.74 -5.14 1.85
N ASP A 44 -16.94 -3.87 1.51
CA ASP A 44 -15.93 -2.82 1.68
C ASP A 44 -15.67 -2.62 3.18
N ALA A 45 -14.49 -3.04 3.62
CA ALA A 45 -14.08 -2.97 5.01
C ALA A 45 -12.57 -2.76 5.12
N TYR A 46 -12.19 -2.19 6.26
CA TYR A 46 -10.82 -2.11 6.72
C TYR A 46 -10.51 -3.33 7.59
N ALA A 47 -9.30 -3.84 7.44
CA ALA A 47 -8.68 -4.87 8.25
C ALA A 47 -7.45 -4.27 8.93
N LEU A 48 -7.55 -3.94 10.21
CA LEU A 48 -6.40 -3.48 10.97
C LEU A 48 -5.80 -4.65 11.74
N HIS A 49 -4.53 -4.92 11.50
CA HIS A 49 -3.80 -6.02 12.11
C HIS A 49 -3.08 -5.57 13.37
N GLU A 50 -2.85 -6.51 14.29
CA GLU A 50 -1.94 -6.26 15.41
C GLU A 50 -0.55 -5.91 14.88
N ARG A 51 0.17 -5.05 15.62
CA ARG A 51 1.54 -4.70 15.24
C ARG A 51 2.41 -5.93 15.46
N ARG A 52 3.17 -6.32 14.44
CA ARG A 52 4.23 -7.32 14.56
C ARG A 52 5.51 -6.80 13.93
N GLY A 53 6.61 -6.95 14.67
CA GLY A 53 7.83 -6.22 14.36
C GLY A 53 7.58 -4.72 14.39
N ASP A 54 7.99 -4.01 13.34
CA ASP A 54 7.89 -2.56 13.26
C ASP A 54 6.71 -2.04 12.45
N TRP A 55 5.89 -2.94 11.89
CA TRP A 55 4.78 -2.57 11.03
C TRP A 55 3.42 -2.76 11.70
N THR A 56 2.59 -1.72 11.62
CA THR A 56 1.13 -1.85 11.73
C THR A 56 0.55 -1.87 10.33
N VAL A 57 -0.23 -2.91 10.03
CA VAL A 57 -0.82 -3.16 8.72
C VAL A 57 -2.31 -2.85 8.75
N LEU A 58 -2.76 -1.99 7.84
CA LEU A 58 -4.15 -1.72 7.56
C LEU A 58 -4.43 -2.08 6.12
N GLU A 59 -5.18 -3.15 5.90
CA GLU A 59 -5.65 -3.54 4.59
C GLU A 59 -7.04 -2.96 4.38
N TRP A 60 -7.39 -2.66 3.14
CA TRP A 60 -8.78 -2.43 2.81
C TRP A 60 -9.17 -3.15 1.54
N THR A 61 -10.44 -3.53 1.50
CA THR A 61 -11.07 -4.11 0.32
C THR A 61 -11.81 -3.02 -0.46
N ARG A 62 -11.63 -3.01 -1.79
CA ARG A 62 -12.48 -2.28 -2.75
C ARG A 62 -12.66 -0.77 -2.42
N GLY A 63 -13.63 -0.10 -3.04
CA GLY A 63 -13.97 1.31 -2.79
C GLY A 63 -13.39 2.33 -3.78
N TRP A 64 -14.25 3.29 -4.17
CA TRP A 64 -13.97 4.36 -5.14
C TRP A 64 -13.37 5.64 -4.50
N GLU A 65 -13.43 5.76 -3.16
CA GLU A 65 -13.10 6.96 -2.37
C GLU A 65 -11.58 7.15 -2.16
N ARG A 66 -10.80 6.94 -3.21
CA ARG A 66 -9.34 6.88 -3.12
C ARG A 66 -8.75 8.11 -2.43
N ASP A 67 -9.18 9.31 -2.81
CA ASP A 67 -8.64 10.56 -2.26
C ASP A 67 -8.93 10.71 -0.77
N LEU A 68 -10.16 10.36 -0.34
CA LEU A 68 -10.56 10.44 1.06
C LEU A 68 -9.73 9.47 1.93
N ARG A 69 -9.52 8.24 1.44
CA ARG A 69 -8.72 7.23 2.15
C ARG A 69 -7.23 7.57 2.15
N ARG A 70 -6.74 8.18 1.06
CA ARG A 70 -5.40 8.77 1.01
C ARG A 70 -5.27 9.94 2.00
N ARG A 71 -6.30 10.74 2.24
CA ARG A 71 -6.24 11.75 3.32
C ARG A 71 -6.21 11.09 4.71
N ALA A 72 -6.92 9.99 4.91
CA ALA A 72 -6.91 9.23 6.17
C ALA A 72 -5.51 8.69 6.52
N GLN A 73 -4.80 8.08 5.56
CA GLN A 73 -3.44 7.56 5.81
C GLN A 73 -2.46 8.70 6.18
N LEU A 74 -2.57 9.84 5.49
CA LEU A 74 -1.71 11.00 5.75
C LEU A 74 -2.05 11.64 7.10
N HIS A 75 -3.31 11.59 7.53
CA HIS A 75 -3.70 12.03 8.86
C HIS A 75 -3.02 11.18 9.95
N VAL A 76 -3.01 9.85 9.82
CA VAL A 76 -2.30 8.96 10.77
C VAL A 76 -0.80 9.28 10.81
N SER A 77 -0.17 9.41 9.64
CA SER A 77 1.25 9.77 9.52
C SER A 77 1.57 11.12 10.20
N ARG A 78 0.67 12.10 10.09
CA ARG A 78 0.82 13.40 10.76
C ARG A 78 0.67 13.30 12.28
N ALA A 79 -0.35 12.57 12.74
CA ALA A 79 -0.69 12.48 14.15
C ALA A 79 0.42 11.84 14.99
N TYR A 80 1.15 10.88 14.40
CA TYR A 80 2.18 10.13 15.10
C TYR A 80 3.59 10.30 14.52
N ASP A 81 3.78 11.29 13.65
CA ASP A 81 5.10 11.61 13.10
C ASP A 81 5.78 10.38 12.46
N CYS A 82 4.99 9.52 11.81
CA CYS A 82 5.45 8.21 11.38
C CYS A 82 5.57 8.09 9.86
N PRO A 83 6.63 7.46 9.35
CA PRO A 83 6.73 7.11 7.95
C PRO A 83 5.88 5.87 7.65
N GLY A 84 5.52 5.70 6.40
CA GLY A 84 4.77 4.55 5.96
C GLY A 84 4.59 4.48 4.45
N LEU A 85 3.94 3.41 4.01
CA LEU A 85 3.71 3.09 2.61
C LEU A 85 2.25 2.72 2.40
N LEU A 86 1.64 3.23 1.33
CA LEU A 86 0.48 2.60 0.72
C LEU A 86 1.02 1.73 -0.42
N VAL A 87 0.87 0.42 -0.34
CA VAL A 87 1.22 -0.52 -1.42
C VAL A 87 -0.07 -1.07 -2.02
N PHE A 88 -0.18 -1.15 -3.34
CA PHE A 88 -1.37 -1.65 -4.01
C PHE A 88 -1.06 -2.55 -5.21
N ILE A 89 -2.00 -3.44 -5.51
CA ILE A 89 -2.04 -4.28 -6.71
C ILE A 89 -3.43 -4.20 -7.35
N TYR A 90 -3.48 -4.25 -8.68
CA TYR A 90 -4.68 -4.18 -9.49
C TYR A 90 -4.65 -5.31 -10.55
N ASP A 91 -5.69 -6.15 -10.52
CA ASP A 91 -5.95 -7.25 -11.45
C ASP A 91 -4.80 -8.27 -11.60
N ASP A 92 -3.97 -8.46 -10.57
CA ASP A 92 -2.76 -9.31 -10.58
C ASP A 92 -1.65 -8.92 -11.56
N ASP A 93 -1.89 -7.94 -12.43
CA ASP A 93 -0.97 -7.56 -13.50
C ASP A 93 -0.12 -6.34 -13.15
N PHE A 94 -0.56 -5.54 -12.19
CA PHE A 94 0.01 -4.21 -11.96
C PHE A 94 0.09 -3.85 -10.48
N TRP A 95 1.22 -3.28 -10.03
CA TRP A 95 1.39 -2.79 -8.67
C TRP A 95 2.06 -1.41 -8.59
N GLY A 96 1.97 -0.79 -7.41
CA GLY A 96 2.67 0.46 -7.09
C GLY A 96 2.65 0.77 -5.60
N CYS A 97 3.32 1.86 -5.22
CA CYS A 97 3.29 2.35 -3.85
C CYS A 97 3.40 3.87 -3.72
N GLU A 98 2.94 4.41 -2.59
CA GLU A 98 3.14 5.79 -2.17
C GLU A 98 3.82 5.81 -0.80
N LEU A 99 5.02 6.39 -0.76
CA LEU A 99 5.77 6.64 0.46
C LEU A 99 5.30 7.97 1.06
N PHE A 100 5.00 7.94 2.36
CA PHE A 100 4.55 9.11 3.09
C PHE A 100 5.27 9.25 4.43
N HIS A 101 5.38 10.49 4.88
CA HIS A 101 5.90 10.85 6.18
C HIS A 101 5.36 12.23 6.60
N HIS A 102 5.17 12.44 7.91
CA HIS A 102 4.65 13.68 8.49
C HIS A 102 3.32 14.16 7.84
N GLY A 103 2.50 13.22 7.38
CA GLY A 103 1.26 13.49 6.66
C GLY A 103 1.41 14.18 5.31
N THR A 104 2.54 13.93 4.65
CA THR A 104 2.80 14.29 3.26
C THR A 104 3.22 13.06 2.47
N ALA A 105 2.80 12.97 1.20
CA ALA A 105 3.40 12.01 0.29
C ALA A 105 4.75 12.58 -0.18
N ILE A 106 5.80 11.78 -0.05
CA ILE A 106 7.17 12.20 -0.35
C ILE A 106 7.75 11.48 -1.57
N ASP A 107 7.19 10.33 -1.93
CA ASP A 107 7.58 9.58 -3.12
C ASP A 107 6.47 8.65 -3.59
N GLN A 108 6.48 8.33 -4.88
CA GLN A 108 5.49 7.46 -5.50
C GLN A 108 6.19 6.58 -6.51
N PHE A 109 5.72 5.34 -6.62
CA PHE A 109 6.17 4.35 -7.58
C PHE A 109 4.98 3.67 -8.23
N GLN A 110 5.07 3.45 -9.54
CA GLN A 110 4.10 2.70 -10.31
C GLN A 110 4.85 1.85 -11.35
N GLN A 111 4.64 0.53 -11.37
CA GLN A 111 5.45 -0.37 -12.19
C GLN A 111 5.26 -0.17 -13.70
N GLU A 112 4.01 -0.08 -14.18
CA GLU A 112 3.70 0.13 -15.59
C GLU A 112 3.53 1.62 -15.94
N THR A 113 4.22 2.05 -16.99
CA THR A 113 4.08 3.38 -17.61
C THR A 113 3.46 3.24 -19.01
N GLY A 114 2.23 3.74 -19.22
CA GLY A 114 1.63 3.77 -20.56
C GLY A 114 0.11 3.71 -20.63
N ILE A 115 -0.49 2.53 -20.42
CA ILE A 115 -1.87 2.25 -20.89
C ILE A 115 -2.93 2.86 -19.98
N ILE A 116 -2.78 2.72 -18.67
CA ILE A 116 -3.88 2.90 -17.70
C ILE A 116 -3.91 4.33 -17.12
N GLY A 117 -3.00 5.20 -17.58
CA GLY A 117 -2.67 6.42 -16.86
C GLY A 117 -1.98 6.12 -15.53
N SER A 118 -1.41 7.14 -14.91
CA SER A 118 -0.82 7.01 -13.58
C SER A 118 -1.94 6.95 -12.55
N PHE A 119 -1.89 5.99 -11.63
CA PHE A 119 -2.70 6.02 -10.42
C PHE A 119 -2.51 7.40 -9.80
N PHE A 120 -1.31 7.95 -9.71
CA PHE A 120 -1.03 9.25 -9.11
C PHE A 120 -1.34 10.48 -9.97
N GLY A 121 -2.01 10.32 -11.12
CA GLY A 121 -2.22 11.42 -12.07
C GLY A 121 -0.89 11.93 -12.59
N ASP A 122 -0.73 13.26 -12.71
CA ASP A 122 0.48 13.87 -13.28
C ASP A 122 1.70 13.89 -12.32
N LEU A 123 1.58 13.29 -11.14
CA LEU A 123 2.67 13.28 -10.17
C LEU A 123 3.81 12.35 -10.60
N PRO A 124 5.08 12.70 -10.28
CA PRO A 124 6.22 11.82 -10.54
C PRO A 124 6.07 10.50 -9.78
N CYS A 125 6.03 9.40 -10.51
CA CYS A 125 5.83 8.05 -9.96
C CYS A 125 7.02 7.12 -10.19
N GLN A 126 8.24 7.66 -10.28
CA GLN A 126 9.42 6.88 -10.64
C GLN A 126 9.97 6.00 -9.50
N GLY A 127 9.63 6.28 -8.25
CA GLY A 127 10.22 5.62 -7.09
C GLY A 127 11.69 6.01 -6.88
N ARG A 128 12.05 6.25 -5.62
CA ARG A 128 13.41 6.60 -5.19
C ARG A 128 13.89 5.62 -4.14
N PRO A 129 14.68 4.60 -4.53
CA PRO A 129 15.18 3.58 -3.62
C PRO A 129 15.95 4.15 -2.42
N ASP A 130 16.76 5.19 -2.64
CA ASP A 130 17.51 5.89 -1.59
C ASP A 130 16.58 6.56 -0.58
N LEU A 131 15.51 7.21 -1.06
CA LEU A 131 14.53 7.85 -0.19
C LEU A 131 13.71 6.83 0.59
N LEU A 132 13.33 5.72 -0.05
CA LEU A 132 12.64 4.59 0.61
C LEU A 132 13.46 4.09 1.81
N LEU A 133 14.74 3.77 1.58
CA LEU A 133 15.64 3.28 2.62
C LEU A 133 15.84 4.31 3.73
N ALA A 134 15.96 5.59 3.39
CA ALA A 134 16.14 6.66 4.36
C ALA A 134 14.95 6.81 5.35
N GLN A 135 13.74 6.38 4.99
CA GLN A 135 12.60 6.40 5.92
C GLN A 135 12.62 5.25 6.94
N PHE A 136 13.31 4.16 6.64
CA PHE A 136 13.30 2.94 7.45
C PHE A 136 14.72 2.45 7.77
N PRO A 137 15.60 3.29 8.35
CA PRO A 137 17.02 2.95 8.53
C PRO A 137 17.25 1.73 9.44
N ALA A 138 16.32 1.46 10.36
CA ALA A 138 16.41 0.32 11.26
C ALA A 138 16.15 -1.04 10.58
N LEU A 139 15.59 -1.04 9.37
CA LEU A 139 15.38 -2.26 8.59
C LEU A 139 16.65 -2.77 7.89
N ASP A 140 17.71 -1.93 7.80
CA ASP A 140 18.99 -2.27 7.17
C ASP A 140 18.82 -2.90 5.76
N LEU A 141 17.94 -2.29 4.96
CA LEU A 141 17.57 -2.80 3.65
C LEU A 141 18.69 -2.59 2.62
N ASP A 142 18.80 -3.52 1.68
CA ASP A 142 19.74 -3.44 0.57
C ASP A 142 19.22 -2.52 -0.55
N ILE A 143 20.05 -1.56 -0.97
CA ILE A 143 19.71 -0.56 -1.99
C ILE A 143 19.53 -1.18 -3.39
N GLU A 144 20.26 -2.23 -3.73
CA GLU A 144 20.16 -2.89 -5.03
C GLU A 144 18.87 -3.70 -5.13
N HIS A 145 18.45 -4.35 -4.04
CA HIS A 145 17.12 -4.96 -3.98
C HIS A 145 16.01 -3.93 -4.10
N ALA A 146 16.10 -2.79 -3.39
CA ALA A 146 15.13 -1.70 -3.52
C ALA A 146 15.07 -1.14 -4.95
N ARG A 147 16.22 -0.98 -5.62
CA ARG A 147 16.27 -0.60 -7.05
C ARG A 147 15.59 -1.63 -7.93
N ALA A 148 15.80 -2.92 -7.68
CA ALA A 148 15.20 -3.99 -8.45
C ALA A 148 13.68 -4.03 -8.28
N TYR A 149 13.16 -3.84 -7.06
CA TYR A 149 11.70 -3.73 -6.84
C TYR A 149 11.11 -2.50 -7.52
N LEU A 150 11.75 -1.35 -7.42
CA LEU A 150 11.27 -0.10 -8.02
C LEU A 150 11.66 0.04 -9.51
N THR A 151 11.60 -1.06 -10.26
CA THR A 151 11.87 -1.07 -11.70
C THR A 151 10.60 -0.78 -12.49
N HIS A 152 10.67 0.19 -13.39
CA HIS A 152 9.60 0.53 -14.33
C HIS A 152 9.67 -0.31 -15.60
N TYR A 153 8.51 -0.53 -16.22
CA TYR A 153 8.45 -0.90 -17.62
C TYR A 153 7.40 -0.07 -18.36
N SER A 154 7.53 -0.03 -19.69
CA SER A 154 6.47 0.43 -20.57
C SER A 154 6.16 -0.69 -21.55
N ILE A 155 4.88 -1.01 -21.71
CA ILE A 155 4.43 -2.02 -22.68
C ILE A 155 4.67 -1.60 -24.13
N ASP A 156 4.83 -0.30 -24.36
CA ASP A 156 5.18 0.27 -25.66
C ASP A 156 6.69 0.16 -25.96
N ASP A 157 7.52 -0.14 -24.93
CA ASP A 157 8.94 -0.38 -25.10
C ASP A 157 9.16 -1.68 -25.91
N PRO A 158 9.90 -1.64 -27.03
CA PRO A 158 10.26 -2.85 -27.76
C PRO A 158 10.98 -3.91 -26.92
N ALA A 159 11.72 -3.51 -25.87
CA ALA A 159 12.38 -4.42 -24.96
C ALA A 159 11.38 -5.24 -24.12
N TYR A 160 10.23 -4.66 -23.79
CA TYR A 160 9.13 -5.34 -23.09
C TYR A 160 8.53 -6.46 -23.95
N LYS A 161 8.30 -6.19 -25.25
CA LYS A 161 7.82 -7.21 -26.20
C LYS A 161 8.79 -8.37 -26.38
N GLY A 162 10.05 -8.15 -26.04
CA GLY A 162 11.07 -9.17 -26.09
C GLY A 162 11.06 -10.11 -24.88
N ILE A 163 10.40 -9.76 -23.77
CA ILE A 163 10.35 -10.59 -22.55
C ILE A 163 9.66 -11.90 -22.89
N ASP A 164 10.33 -13.01 -22.61
CA ASP A 164 9.74 -14.34 -22.71
C ASP A 164 9.06 -14.67 -21.38
N TRP A 165 7.75 -14.44 -21.33
CA TRP A 165 6.93 -14.69 -20.13
C TRP A 165 6.79 -16.16 -19.76
N GLU A 166 7.10 -17.06 -20.71
CA GLU A 166 7.09 -18.51 -20.47
C GLU A 166 8.47 -19.02 -20.01
N ASP A 167 9.52 -18.21 -20.15
CA ASP A 167 10.86 -18.50 -19.66
C ASP A 167 11.08 -17.87 -18.27
N GLU A 168 10.94 -18.70 -17.23
CA GLU A 168 11.22 -18.35 -15.83
C GLU A 168 12.69 -17.92 -15.58
N HIS A 169 13.57 -18.03 -16.58
CA HIS A 169 14.97 -17.63 -16.51
C HIS A 169 15.31 -16.42 -17.39
N ASP A 170 14.32 -15.74 -17.97
CA ASP A 170 14.57 -14.50 -18.68
C ASP A 170 15.24 -13.49 -17.73
N PRO A 171 16.51 -13.09 -17.98
CA PRO A 171 17.25 -12.24 -17.06
C PRO A 171 16.59 -10.87 -16.87
N ARG A 172 15.75 -10.42 -17.81
CA ARG A 172 15.00 -9.15 -17.73
C ARG A 172 13.91 -9.20 -16.68
N ASN A 173 13.26 -10.35 -16.51
CA ASN A 173 12.22 -10.58 -15.50
C ASN A 173 12.71 -11.43 -14.33
N SER A 174 14.00 -11.33 -13.98
CA SER A 174 14.52 -12.03 -12.80
C SER A 174 13.95 -11.46 -11.49
N PRO A 175 13.81 -12.29 -10.43
CA PRO A 175 13.37 -11.81 -9.12
C PRO A 175 14.27 -10.69 -8.58
N ALA A 176 13.71 -9.82 -7.72
CA ALA A 176 14.43 -8.66 -7.20
C ALA A 176 15.52 -9.05 -6.18
N ARG A 177 15.30 -10.13 -5.41
CA ARG A 177 16.29 -10.72 -4.51
C ARG A 177 16.21 -12.26 -4.53
N PRO A 178 17.26 -12.97 -4.05
CA PRO A 178 17.19 -14.41 -3.86
C PRO A 178 16.07 -14.82 -2.90
N GLY A 179 15.25 -15.79 -3.30
CA GLY A 179 14.15 -16.33 -2.49
C GLY A 179 12.80 -15.66 -2.71
N ASP A 180 12.73 -14.60 -3.53
CA ASP A 180 11.47 -14.09 -4.05
C ASP A 180 10.80 -15.11 -4.97
N ALA A 181 9.47 -15.09 -4.99
CA ALA A 181 8.67 -16.02 -5.77
C ALA A 181 8.38 -15.53 -7.19
N TYR A 182 8.45 -14.22 -7.43
CA TYR A 182 8.01 -13.59 -8.67
C TYR A 182 9.14 -12.82 -9.36
N GLY A 183 9.09 -12.79 -10.69
CA GLY A 183 9.95 -11.92 -11.49
C GLY A 183 9.60 -10.44 -11.32
N ARG A 184 10.58 -9.54 -11.40
CA ARG A 184 10.42 -8.09 -11.07
C ARG A 184 9.37 -7.32 -11.88
N PHE A 185 8.87 -7.87 -12.99
CA PHE A 185 7.83 -7.27 -13.83
C PHE A 185 6.46 -7.90 -13.64
N GLU A 186 6.32 -8.91 -12.79
CA GLU A 186 5.03 -9.53 -12.47
C GLU A 186 4.31 -8.74 -11.36
N GLY A 187 2.97 -8.78 -11.35
CA GLY A 187 2.20 -8.15 -10.27
C GLY A 187 2.42 -8.83 -8.91
N GLY A 188 2.83 -10.11 -8.89
CA GLY A 188 3.17 -10.85 -7.67
C GLY A 188 4.31 -10.22 -6.86
N VAL A 189 5.15 -9.38 -7.48
CA VAL A 189 6.19 -8.57 -6.84
C VAL A 189 5.65 -7.71 -5.69
N TYR A 190 4.36 -7.34 -5.75
CA TYR A 190 3.64 -6.71 -4.65
C TYR A 190 3.81 -7.44 -3.30
N TRP A 191 3.81 -8.78 -3.30
CA TRP A 191 3.98 -9.59 -2.09
C TRP A 191 5.45 -9.64 -1.67
N ASP A 192 6.34 -9.88 -2.62
CA ASP A 192 7.79 -9.96 -2.37
C ASP A 192 8.34 -8.64 -1.84
N PHE A 193 7.86 -7.50 -2.34
CA PHE A 193 8.23 -6.18 -1.83
C PHE A 193 7.82 -5.98 -0.37
N GLN A 194 6.64 -6.43 0.04
CA GLN A 194 6.22 -6.36 1.45
C GLN A 194 7.06 -7.29 2.33
N ASN A 195 7.41 -8.48 1.84
CA ASN A 195 8.35 -9.38 2.52
C ASN A 195 9.75 -8.75 2.63
N PHE A 196 10.21 -8.00 1.62
CA PHE A 196 11.46 -7.25 1.66
C PHE A 196 11.46 -6.18 2.73
N LEU A 197 10.33 -5.50 2.94
CA LEU A 197 10.15 -4.53 4.02
C LEU A 197 10.02 -5.20 5.40
N GLY A 198 9.97 -6.54 5.49
CA GLY A 198 9.80 -7.26 6.75
C GLY A 198 8.38 -7.22 7.31
N VAL A 199 7.36 -7.04 6.46
CA VAL A 199 5.95 -7.06 6.86
C VAL A 199 5.54 -8.50 7.22
N ASP A 200 4.99 -8.70 8.42
CA ASP A 200 4.43 -10.01 8.80
C ASP A 200 2.99 -10.15 8.32
N HIS A 201 2.81 -10.85 7.19
CA HIS A 201 1.50 -11.16 6.62
C HIS A 201 0.64 -12.12 7.47
N TYR A 202 1.22 -12.75 8.50
CA TYR A 202 0.52 -13.62 9.43
C TYR A 202 0.11 -12.90 10.73
N ALA A 203 0.31 -11.59 10.82
CA ALA A 203 -0.20 -10.79 11.92
C ALA A 203 -1.74 -10.95 12.03
N PRO A 204 -2.29 -11.27 13.21
CA PRO A 204 -3.71 -11.46 13.36
C PRO A 204 -4.46 -10.14 13.14
N VAL A 205 -5.66 -10.23 12.59
CA VAL A 205 -6.55 -9.07 12.45
C VAL A 205 -7.05 -8.68 13.84
N TRP A 206 -6.65 -7.49 14.30
CA TRP A 206 -7.11 -6.93 15.56
C TRP A 206 -8.56 -6.44 15.46
N ARG A 207 -8.89 -5.77 14.35
CA ARG A 207 -10.23 -5.20 14.16
C ARG A 207 -10.61 -5.10 12.69
N ARG A 208 -11.88 -5.42 12.40
CA ARG A 208 -12.55 -5.11 11.15
C ARG A 208 -13.57 -3.99 11.36
N PHE A 209 -13.60 -3.04 10.45
CA PHE A 209 -14.51 -1.90 10.53
C PHE A 209 -14.81 -1.32 9.16
N THR A 210 -15.91 -0.59 9.07
CA THR A 210 -16.30 0.21 7.91
C THR A 210 -16.61 1.64 8.35
N THR A 211 -16.82 2.54 7.39
CA THR A 211 -17.17 3.94 7.62
C THR A 211 -18.63 4.16 7.26
N LEU A 212 -19.40 4.78 8.17
CA LEU A 212 -20.78 5.18 7.89
C LEU A 212 -20.94 6.68 8.08
N PRO A 213 -21.73 7.37 7.24
CA PRO A 213 -22.13 8.74 7.49
C PRO A 213 -22.78 8.86 8.87
N GLN A 214 -22.46 9.92 9.60
CA GLN A 214 -23.15 10.25 10.83
C GLN A 214 -24.63 10.55 10.52
N ALA A 215 -25.54 10.02 11.34
CA ALA A 215 -26.93 10.41 11.24
C ALA A 215 -27.03 11.92 11.48
N PRO A 216 -27.83 12.68 10.71
CA PRO A 216 -28.00 14.09 10.95
C PRO A 216 -28.48 14.28 12.39
N THR A 217 -27.76 15.11 13.14
CA THR A 217 -28.20 15.55 14.46
C THR A 217 -29.57 16.17 14.26
N ARG A 218 -30.62 15.59 14.88
CA ARG A 218 -31.92 16.26 14.97
C ARG A 218 -31.67 17.58 15.67
N THR A 219 -31.64 18.66 14.89
CA THR A 219 -31.89 19.99 15.43
C THR A 219 -33.35 20.01 15.81
N ASP A 220 -33.64 19.71 17.07
CA ASP A 220 -34.95 19.97 17.64
C ASP A 220 -35.11 21.50 17.67
N ASN A 221 -36.00 22.01 16.81
CA ASN A 221 -36.60 23.34 16.93
C ASN A 221 -37.96 23.20 17.61
#